data_AF-A0A420EA17-F1
#
_entry.id   AF-A0A420EA17-F1
#
_cell.length_a   1.000
_cell.length_b   1.000
_cell.length_c   1.000
_cell.angle_alpha   90.00
_cell.angle_beta   90.00
_cell.angle_gamma   90.00
#
_symmetry.space_group_name_H-M   'P 1'
#
loop_
_entity.id
_entity.type
_entity.pdbx_description
1 polymer ?
#
loop_
_entity_poly.entity_id
_entity_poly.type
_entity_poly.pdbx_seq_one_letter_code
_entity_poly.pdbx_strand_id
1 'polypeptide(L)' 'MQDYGLLINGSPLAKAVHWLSHQHAHDKKTVYAAALRFDLNIKDEQFLIEHFVFDQDVNPMK' A
#
# COMPACT_ATOMS: atom_id res chain seq x y z
N MET A 1 -1.75 -9.15 -23.11
CA MET A 1 -0.79 -8.12 -22.66
C MET A 1 -1.61 -7.09 -21.93
N GLN A 2 -1.66 -7.13 -20.59
CA GLN A 2 -2.53 -6.24 -19.82
C GLN A 2 -1.87 -4.88 -19.69
N ASP A 3 -2.63 -3.84 -20.01
CA ASP A 3 -2.28 -2.43 -19.99
C ASP A 3 -1.62 -1.99 -18.66
N TYR A 4 -0.29 -2.04 -18.59
CA TYR A 4 0.50 -1.40 -17.54
C TYR A 4 0.64 0.12 -17.77
N GLY A 5 -0.04 0.68 -18.79
CA GLY A 5 0.07 2.08 -19.20
C GLY A 5 -0.62 3.09 -18.27
N LEU A 6 -1.58 2.65 -17.45
CA LEU A 6 -2.26 3.54 -16.49
C LEU A 6 -1.46 3.79 -15.20
N LEU A 7 -0.35 3.07 -14.97
CA LEU A 7 0.58 3.32 -13.87
C LEU A 7 1.54 4.48 -14.12
N ILE A 8 1.58 5.01 -15.34
CA ILE A 8 2.52 6.08 -15.74
C ILE A 8 2.23 7.40 -14.98
N ASN A 9 1.03 7.56 -14.39
CA ASN A 9 0.67 8.72 -13.59
C ASN A 9 -0.06 8.38 -12.27
N GLY A 10 0.17 7.19 -11.73
CA GLY A 10 -0.41 6.81 -10.43
C GLY A 10 0.22 7.62 -9.30
N SER A 11 -0.60 8.28 -8.49
CA SER A 11 -0.23 8.98 -7.26
C SER A 11 0.75 8.16 -6.42
N PRO A 12 1.63 8.77 -5.61
CA PRO A 12 2.59 8.05 -4.78
C PRO A 12 1.92 6.94 -3.95
N LEU A 13 0.68 7.17 -3.51
CA LEU A 13 -0.17 6.17 -2.85
C LEU A 13 -0.40 4.91 -3.69
N ALA A 14 -0.75 5.03 -4.98
CA ALA A 14 -1.00 3.88 -5.85
C ALA A 14 0.27 3.03 -6.05
N LYS A 15 1.43 3.69 -6.16
CA LYS A 15 2.73 3.00 -6.25
C LYS A 15 3.06 2.28 -4.95
N ALA A 16 2.79 2.92 -3.80
CA ALA A 16 2.95 2.32 -2.49
C ALA A 16 2.03 1.11 -2.27
N VAL A 17 0.74 1.22 -2.62
CA VAL A 17 -0.26 0.13 -2.58
C VAL A 17 0.19 -1.06 -3.43
N HIS A 18 0.62 -0.80 -4.67
CA HIS A 18 1.08 -1.85 -5.57
C HIS A 18 2.35 -2.52 -5.05
N TRP A 19 3.28 -1.75 -4.50
CA TRP A 19 4.50 -2.27 -3.90
C TRP A 19 4.20 -3.09 -2.63
N LEU A 20 3.31 -2.61 -1.77
CA LEU A 20 2.86 -3.32 -0.56
C LEU A 20 2.14 -4.62 -0.91
N SER A 21 1.30 -4.63 -1.95
CA SER A 21 0.61 -5.84 -2.42
C SER A 21 1.57 -6.92 -2.93
N HIS A 22 2.79 -6.56 -3.33
CA HIS A 22 3.85 -7.53 -3.68
C HIS A 22 4.64 -8.01 -2.45
N GLN A 23 4.51 -7.35 -1.30
CA GLN A 23 5.12 -7.78 -0.06
C GLN A 23 4.17 -8.76 0.65
N HIS A 24 4.68 -9.92 1.05
CA HIS A 24 3.91 -10.90 1.82
C HIS A 24 3.63 -10.44 3.27
N ALA A 25 4.29 -9.38 3.73
CA ALA A 25 4.21 -8.88 5.11
C ALA A 25 3.70 -7.43 5.12
N HIS A 26 2.42 -7.28 5.45
CA HIS A 26 1.74 -6.00 5.63
C HIS A 26 1.94 -5.46 7.06
N ASP A 27 3.19 -5.35 7.49
CA ASP A 27 3.53 -4.78 8.79
C ASP A 27 3.62 -3.25 8.73
N LYS A 28 3.39 -2.61 9.89
CA LYS A 28 3.60 -1.16 10.07
C LYS A 28 4.99 -0.70 9.60
N LYS A 29 6.01 -1.55 9.73
CA LYS A 29 7.37 -1.29 9.24
C LYS A 29 7.44 -1.23 7.72
N THR A 30 6.74 -2.14 7.03
CA THR A 30 6.68 -2.17 5.58
C THR A 30 5.92 -0.97 5.04
N VAL A 31 4.83 -0.58 5.69
CA VAL A 31 4.07 0.64 5.36
C VAL A 31 4.93 1.90 5.52
N TYR A 32 5.67 2.01 6.62
CA TYR A 32 6.59 3.14 6.84
C TYR A 32 7.72 3.19 5.80
N ALA A 33 8.26 2.03 5.42
CA ALA A 33 9.26 1.94 4.34
C ALA A 33 8.68 2.37 2.98
N ALA A 34 7.42 2.02 2.69
CA ALA A 34 6.72 2.51 1.51
C ALA A 34 6.48 4.03 1.58
N ALA A 35 6.10 4.55 2.75
CA ALA A 35 5.86 5.98 2.95
C ALA A 35 7.10 6.82 2.69
N LEU A 36 8.25 6.41 3.22
CA LEU A 36 9.53 7.06 2.93
C LEU A 36 9.97 6.91 1.47
N ARG A 37 9.69 5.76 0.84
CA ARG A 37 10.14 5.47 -0.53
C ARG A 37 9.36 6.23 -1.59
N PHE A 38 8.08 6.51 -1.34
CA PHE A 38 7.18 7.14 -2.30
C PHE A 38 6.78 8.57 -1.91
N ASP A 39 7.38 9.16 -0.88
CA ASP A 39 7.03 10.49 -0.36
C ASP A 39 5.53 10.60 -0.04
N LEU A 40 5.02 9.64 0.74
CA LEU A 40 3.62 9.63 1.17
C LEU A 40 3.40 10.67 2.27
N ASN A 41 2.25 11.34 2.22
CA ASN A 41 1.84 12.20 3.32
C ASN A 41 1.32 11.37 4.50
N ILE A 42 1.25 11.99 5.68
CA ILE A 42 0.72 11.36 6.90
C ILE A 42 -0.67 10.74 6.66
N LYS A 43 -1.52 11.39 5.84
CA LYS A 43 -2.85 10.85 5.48
C LYS A 43 -2.77 9.56 4.68
N ASP A 44 -1.83 9.49 3.74
CA ASP A 44 -1.64 8.32 2.89
C ASP A 44 -1.05 7.16 3.71
N GLU A 45 -0.12 7.44 4.61
CA GLU A 45 0.42 6.45 5.55
C GLU A 45 -0.69 5.88 6.46
N GLN A 46 -1.54 6.73 7.03
CA GLN A 46 -2.67 6.27 7.86
C GLN A 46 -3.62 5.37 7.06
N PHE A 47 -3.96 5.77 5.82
CA PHE A 47 -4.78 4.94 4.93
C PHE A 47 -4.15 3.57 4.70
N LEU A 48 -2.84 3.50 4.45
CA LEU A 48 -2.14 2.24 4.27
C LEU A 48 -2.10 1.39 5.55
N ILE A 49 -1.93 2.02 6.71
CA ILE A 49 -1.97 1.31 7.99
C ILE A 49 -3.37 0.72 8.22
N GLU A 50 -4.43 1.50 8.03
CA GLU A 50 -5.81 1.02 8.17
C GLU A 50 -6.13 -0.10 7.17
N HIS A 51 -5.73 0.05 5.91
CA HIS A 51 -6.09 -0.89 4.84
C HIS A 51 -5.23 -2.16 4.79
N PHE A 52 -3.96 -2.09 5.19
CA PHE A 52 -3.04 -3.24 5.10
C PHE A 52 -2.70 -3.85 6.46
N VAL A 53 -2.62 -3.05 7.53
CA VAL A 53 -2.21 -3.53 8.86
C VAL A 53 -3.43 -3.89 9.70
N PHE A 54 -4.49 -3.08 9.68
CA PHE A 54 -5.72 -3.36 10.43
C PHE A 54 -6.65 -4.33 9.71
N ASP A 55 -6.70 -4.31 8.37
CA ASP A 55 -7.58 -5.21 7.60
C ASP A 55 -7.17 -6.69 7.69
N GLN A 56 -5.89 -6.99 8.00
CA GLN A 56 -5.41 -8.37 8.21
C GLN A 56 -6.02 -9.05 9.45
N ASP A 57 -6.61 -8.30 10.37
CA ASP A 57 -7.32 -8.83 11.56
C ASP A 57 -8.81 -9.11 11.26
N VAL A 58 -9.37 -8.55 10.18
CA VAL A 58 -10.76 -8.78 9.75
C VAL A 58 -10.82 -9.64 8.50
N ASN A 59 -10.43 -10.89 8.64
CA ASN A 59 -10.98 -11.96 7.82
C ASN A 59 -12.15 -12.64 8.57
N PRO A 60 -13.39 -12.11 8.55
CA PRO A 60 -14.54 -12.96 8.75
C PRO A 60 -14.84 -13.66 7.42
N MET A 61 -14.20 -14.80 7.20
CA MET A 61 -14.66 -15.88 6.32
C MET A 61 -14.90 -15.59 4.82
N LYS A 62 -14.13 -16.32 4.02
CA LYS A 62 -14.54 -17.05 2.80
C LYS A 62 -16.04 -17.12 2.50
#